data_AF-F6JVW9-F1
#
_entry.id   AF-F6JVW9-F1
#
_cell.length_a   1.000
_cell.length_b   1.000
_cell.length_c   1.000
_cell.angle_alpha   90.00
_cell.angle_beta   90.00
_cell.angle_gamma   90.00
#
_symmetry.space_group_name_H-M   'P 1'
#
loop_
_entity.id
_entity.type
_entity.pdbx_description
1 polymer ?
#
loop_
_entity_poly.entity_id
_entity_poly.type
_entity_poly.pdbx_seq_one_letter_code
_entity_poly.pdbx_strand_id
1 'polypeptide(L)'
;RILRGCAQRFIFEEVAPDQYAHTDASKMLRVTGIHALVGFSCDEVMRSAAYFSNFLQQTKGKPPSWNVPSPFSLAFDPTKGLFD
;
A
#
# COMPACT_ATOMS: atom_id res chain seq x y z
N ARG A 1 11.93 -5.11 -17.38
CA ARG A 1 10.89 -5.93 -16.68
C ARG A 1 9.91 -5.08 -15.89
N ILE A 2 10.35 -4.26 -14.91
CA ILE A 2 9.44 -3.38 -14.14
C ILE A 2 8.74 -2.37 -15.04
N LEU A 3 9.50 -1.63 -15.87
CA LEU A 3 8.94 -0.62 -16.79
C LEU A 3 7.91 -1.21 -17.75
N ARG A 4 8.13 -2.43 -18.27
CA ARG A 4 7.15 -3.16 -19.08
C ARG A 4 5.84 -3.41 -18.32
N GLY A 5 5.92 -3.83 -17.05
CA GLY A 5 4.74 -3.99 -16.19
C GLY A 5 4.05 -2.67 -15.85
N CYS A 6 4.81 -1.59 -15.68
CA CYS A 6 4.26 -0.25 -15.50
C CYS A 6 3.61 0.29 -16.78
N ALA A 7 4.13 -0.07 -17.96
CA ALA A 7 3.57 0.29 -19.25
C ALA A 7 2.24 -0.41 -19.51
N GLN A 8 2.12 -1.70 -19.17
CA GLN A 8 0.85 -2.44 -19.18
C GLN A 8 -0.22 -1.83 -18.26
N ARG A 9 0.18 -1.00 -17.30
CA ARG A 9 -0.70 -0.27 -16.37
C ARG A 9 -0.81 1.22 -16.69
N PHE A 10 -0.32 1.65 -17.86
CA PHE A 10 -0.36 3.04 -18.34
C PHE A 10 0.37 4.06 -17.43
N ILE A 11 1.25 3.60 -16.55
CA ILE A 11 2.07 4.46 -15.67
C ILE A 11 3.21 5.10 -16.47
N PHE A 12 3.79 4.35 -17.40
CA PHE A 12 4.73 4.84 -18.41
C PHE A 12 4.22 4.42 -19.79
N GLU A 13 4.69 5.08 -20.85
CA GLU A 13 4.36 4.72 -22.22
C GLU A 13 5.59 4.13 -22.90
N GLU A 14 5.47 2.94 -23.51
CA GLU A 14 6.55 2.37 -24.33
C GLU A 14 6.46 2.95 -25.74
N VAL A 15 7.35 3.89 -26.07
CA VAL A 15 7.33 4.65 -27.33
C VAL A 15 8.12 3.98 -28.46
N ALA A 16 9.02 3.07 -28.10
CA ALA A 16 9.76 2.19 -28.98
C ALA A 16 10.21 0.96 -28.15
N PRO A 17 10.71 -0.12 -28.77
CA PRO A 17 11.14 -1.31 -28.03
C PRO A 17 12.11 -0.98 -26.89
N ASP A 18 11.69 -1.28 -25.65
CA ASP A 18 12.42 -1.01 -24.41
C ASP A 18 12.77 0.49 -24.15
N GLN A 19 12.08 1.42 -24.82
CA GLN A 19 12.16 2.87 -24.58
C GLN A 19 10.85 3.39 -23.98
N TYR A 20 10.94 4.12 -22.86
CA TYR A 20 9.76 4.53 -22.08
C TYR A 20 9.72 6.04 -21.86
N ALA A 21 8.53 6.63 -22.03
CA ALA A 21 8.22 8.03 -21.78
C ALA A 21 7.31 8.20 -20.56
N HIS A 22 7.41 9.38 -19.92
CA HIS A 22 6.53 9.75 -18.82
C HIS A 22 5.11 10.07 -19.33
N THR A 23 4.12 9.46 -18.71
CA THR A 23 2.71 9.87 -18.80
C THR A 23 2.36 10.81 -17.65
N ASP A 24 1.15 11.37 -17.65
CA ASP A 24 0.68 12.18 -16.52
C ASP A 24 0.58 11.34 -15.23
N ALA A 25 0.29 10.04 -15.34
CA ALA A 25 0.27 9.14 -14.17
C ALA A 25 1.65 9.01 -13.51
N SER A 26 2.74 8.78 -14.27
CA SER A 26 4.08 8.74 -13.68
C SER A 26 4.56 10.11 -13.21
N LYS A 27 4.11 11.21 -13.83
CA LYS A 27 4.38 12.57 -13.31
C LYS A 27 3.70 12.77 -11.95
N MET A 28 2.46 12.28 -11.77
CA MET A 28 1.75 12.37 -10.49
C MET A 28 2.49 11.65 -9.35
N LEU A 29 3.18 10.55 -9.62
CA LEU A 29 4.01 9.86 -8.62
C LEU A 29 5.19 10.70 -8.11
N ARG A 30 5.56 11.79 -8.80
CA ARG A 30 6.60 12.73 -8.38
C ARG A 30 6.06 13.88 -7.53
N VAL A 31 4.74 14.06 -7.47
CA VAL A 31 4.11 15.05 -6.57
C VAL A 31 4.35 14.59 -5.13
N THR A 32 4.94 15.46 -4.30
CA THR A 32 5.43 15.09 -2.96
C THR A 32 4.37 14.37 -2.11
N GLY A 33 3.15 14.88 -2.06
CA GLY A 33 2.07 14.25 -1.28
C GLY A 33 1.67 12.86 -1.80
N ILE A 34 1.68 12.66 -3.12
CA ILE A 34 1.38 11.36 -3.73
C ILE A 34 2.54 10.39 -3.50
N HIS A 35 3.78 10.86 -3.65
CA HIS A 35 4.97 10.05 -3.37
C HIS A 35 4.97 9.55 -1.92
N ALA A 36 4.69 10.46 -0.97
CA ALA A 36 4.59 10.12 0.45
C ALA A 36 3.45 9.12 0.71
N LEU A 37 2.27 9.33 0.11
CA LEU A 37 1.14 8.39 0.23
C LEU A 37 1.47 7.00 -0.31
N VAL A 38 2.14 6.90 -1.45
CA VAL A 38 2.57 5.62 -2.02
C VAL A 38 3.59 4.94 -1.12
N GLY A 39 4.56 5.68 -0.58
CA GLY A 39 5.52 5.18 0.39
C GLY A 39 4.84 4.59 1.62
N PHE A 40 3.99 5.38 2.28
CA PHE A 40 3.16 4.92 3.41
C PHE A 40 2.31 3.70 3.06
N SER A 41 1.72 3.66 1.86
CA SER A 41 0.90 2.52 1.43
C SER A 41 1.73 1.25 1.28
N CYS A 42 2.93 1.34 0.73
CA CYS A 42 3.82 0.19 0.55
C CYS A 42 4.41 -0.29 1.88
N ASP A 43 4.85 0.63 2.73
CA ASP A 43 5.61 0.31 3.95
C ASP A 43 4.68 -0.10 5.11
N GLU A 44 3.54 0.58 5.24
CA GLU A 44 2.64 0.41 6.39
C GLU A 44 1.34 -0.30 6.04
N VAL A 45 0.63 0.18 5.00
CA VAL A 45 -0.71 -0.33 4.68
C VAL A 45 -0.66 -1.75 4.17
N MET A 46 0.22 -2.07 3.20
CA MET A 46 0.31 -3.44 2.66
C MET A 46 0.70 -4.45 3.73
N ARG A 47 1.64 -4.10 4.60
CA ARG A 47 2.06 -4.96 5.71
C ARG A 47 0.90 -5.19 6.68
N SER A 48 0.18 -4.14 7.06
CA SER A 48 -0.99 -4.24 7.94
C SER A 48 -2.13 -5.05 7.31
N ALA A 49 -2.37 -4.87 6.01
CA ALA A 49 -3.42 -5.57 5.27
C ALA A 49 -3.20 -7.09 5.24
N ALA A 50 -1.95 -7.56 5.28
CA ALA A 50 -1.65 -8.99 5.37
C ALA A 50 -2.21 -9.64 6.65
N TYR A 51 -2.44 -8.87 7.72
CA TYR A 51 -2.98 -9.35 8.99
C TYR A 51 -4.51 -9.19 9.09
N PHE A 52 -5.17 -8.70 8.04
CA PHE A 52 -6.61 -8.45 8.07
C PHE A 52 -7.41 -9.74 8.31
N SER A 53 -6.99 -10.86 7.72
CA SER A 53 -7.62 -12.17 7.96
C SER A 53 -7.50 -12.60 9.42
N ASN A 54 -6.32 -12.47 10.03
CA ASN A 54 -6.09 -12.79 11.44
C ASN A 54 -7.00 -11.96 12.35
N PHE A 55 -7.12 -10.66 12.06
CA PHE A 55 -8.02 -9.77 12.77
C PHE A 55 -9.50 -10.21 12.66
N LEU A 56 -9.97 -10.57 11.46
CA LEU A 56 -11.34 -11.04 11.25
C LEU A 56 -11.64 -12.36 11.99
N GLN A 57 -10.66 -13.27 12.06
CA GLN A 57 -10.79 -14.51 12.82
C GLN A 57 -10.90 -14.24 14.33
N GLN A 58 -10.09 -13.33 14.87
CA GLN A 58 -10.13 -12.96 16.29
C GLN A 58 -11.44 -12.28 16.67
N THR A 59 -11.95 -11.40 15.81
CA THR A 59 -13.24 -10.72 16.02
C THR A 59 -14.44 -11.62 15.74
N LYS A 60 -14.25 -12.80 15.13
CA LYS A 60 -15.34 -13.69 14.67
C LYS A 60 -16.35 -12.95 13.78
N GLY A 61 -15.87 -12.00 12.99
CA GLY A 61 -16.70 -11.14 12.14
C GLY A 61 -17.56 -10.11 12.89
N LYS A 62 -17.38 -9.95 14.21
CA LYS A 62 -18.03 -8.89 14.99
C LYS A 62 -17.33 -7.54 14.74
N PRO A 63 -18.01 -6.41 15.01
CA PRO A 63 -17.38 -5.10 14.96
C PRO A 63 -16.09 -5.06 15.79
N PRO A 64 -15.09 -4.26 15.36
CA PRO A 64 -13.86 -4.05 16.12
C PRO A 64 -14.18 -3.62 17.56
N SER A 65 -13.41 -4.13 18.52
CA SER A 65 -13.45 -3.69 19.92
C SER A 65 -12.04 -3.35 20.37
N TRP A 66 -11.91 -2.45 21.35
CA TRP A 66 -10.62 -2.03 21.91
C TRP A 66 -9.76 -3.17 22.47
N ASN A 67 -10.36 -4.33 22.75
CA ASN A 67 -9.68 -5.49 23.32
C ASN A 67 -9.03 -6.40 22.27
N VAL A 68 -9.21 -6.11 20.98
CA VAL A 68 -8.64 -6.90 19.88
C VAL A 68 -7.66 -6.00 19.11
N PRO A 69 -6.38 -6.39 19.00
CA PRO A 69 -5.39 -5.60 18.26
C PRO A 69 -5.84 -5.37 16.81
N SER A 70 -5.68 -4.14 16.33
CA SER A 70 -5.96 -3.82 14.92
C SER A 70 -5.00 -4.55 13.98
N PRO A 71 -5.31 -4.66 12.67
CA PRO A 71 -4.35 -5.21 11.69
C PRO A 71 -3.00 -4.49 11.69
N PHE A 72 -2.98 -3.17 11.96
CA PHE A 72 -1.73 -2.42 12.13
C PHE A 72 -0.96 -2.88 13.35
N SER A 73 -1.62 -2.95 14.51
CA SER A 73 -1.01 -3.40 15.76
C SER A 73 -0.45 -4.82 15.63
N LEU A 74 -1.17 -5.73 14.96
CA LEU A 74 -0.68 -7.08 14.68
C LEU A 74 0.58 -7.12 13.79
N ALA A 75 0.72 -6.14 12.89
CA ALA A 75 1.82 -6.08 11.93
C ALA A 75 3.10 -5.45 12.50
N PHE A 76 2.97 -4.53 13.47
CA PHE A 76 4.06 -3.70 13.99
C PHE A 76 4.33 -3.94 15.48
N ASP A 77 3.36 -3.59 16.34
CA ASP A 77 3.44 -3.78 17.78
C ASP A 77 2.00 -3.94 18.34
N PRO A 78 1.64 -5.09 18.92
CA PRO A 78 0.29 -5.34 19.44
C PRO A 78 -0.15 -4.38 20.55
N THR A 79 0.79 -3.65 21.16
CA THR A 79 0.53 -2.70 22.25
C THR A 79 0.35 -1.26 21.77
N LYS A 80 0.55 -0.99 20.47
CA LYS A 80 0.46 0.34 19.86
C LYS A 80 -0.62 0.42 18.78
N GLY A 81 -1.30 1.55 18.74
CA GLY A 81 -2.11 2.01 17.63
C GLY A 81 -1.27 2.67 16.54
N LEU A 82 -1.95 3.12 15.48
CA LEU A 82 -1.30 3.76 14.32
C LEU A 82 -0.54 5.05 14.66
N PHE A 83 -0.97 5.76 15.71
CA PHE A 83 -0.44 7.08 16.07
C PHE A 83 0.24 7.14 17.44
N ASP A 84 0.43 5.99 18.10
CA ASP A 84 1.12 5.89 19.40
C ASP A 84 2.65 5.86 19.24
#